data_AF-A0A2W7MJ28-F1
#
_entry.id   AF-A0A2W7MJ28-F1
#
_cell.length_a   1.000
_cell.length_b   1.000
_cell.length_c   1.000
_cell.angle_alpha   90.00
_cell.angle_beta   90.00
_cell.angle_gamma   90.00
#
_symmetry.space_group_name_H-M   'P 1'
#
loop_
_entity.id
_entity.type
_entity.pdbx_description
1 polymer ?
#
loop_
_entity_poly.entity_id
_entity_poly.type
_entity_poly.pdbx_seq_one_letter_code
_entity_poly.pdbx_strand_id
1 'polypeptide(L)'
;MHYIAFALTVENMPAIALFNYSSEGYALLELRQGEREGVVSIEEDGYLFIYINERYQGEMVTIHLKNGEGYKFNIEQNKGRLIVEK
;
A
#
# COMPACT_ATOMS: atom_id res chain seq x y z
N MET A 1 -9.56 9.67 12.78
CA MET A 1 -8.36 8.84 13.02
C MET A 1 -7.28 9.32 12.07
N HIS A 2 -6.03 9.45 12.50
CA HIS A 2 -4.93 9.87 11.62
C HIS A 2 -4.07 8.66 11.30
N TYR A 3 -3.94 8.37 10.01
CA TYR A 3 -3.09 7.30 9.52
C TYR A 3 -1.75 7.85 9.09
N ILE A 4 -0.69 7.11 9.41
CA ILE A 4 0.62 7.29 8.81
C ILE A 4 0.98 5.96 8.17
N ALA A 5 1.21 5.97 6.87
CA ALA A 5 1.60 4.81 6.11
C ALA A 5 3.02 4.98 5.59
N PHE A 6 3.82 3.93 5.72
CA PHE A 6 5.17 3.86 5.18
C PHE A 6 5.23 2.77 4.11
N ALA A 7 5.77 3.11 2.94
CA ALA A 7 6.27 2.12 2.00
C ALA A 7 7.71 1.77 2.39
N LEU A 8 8.00 0.48 2.53
CA LEU A 8 9.31 -0.02 2.93
C LEU A 8 9.64 -1.34 2.24
N THR A 9 10.87 -1.80 2.43
CA THR A 9 11.33 -3.11 1.97
C THR A 9 11.69 -3.96 3.18
N VAL A 10 11.09 -5.13 3.30
CA VAL A 10 11.37 -6.13 4.35
C VAL A 10 11.84 -7.39 3.65
N GLU A 11 13.06 -7.86 3.94
CA GLU A 11 13.63 -9.08 3.33
C GLU A 11 13.59 -9.08 1.79
N ASN A 12 13.88 -7.93 1.17
CA ASN A 12 13.77 -7.68 -0.27
C ASN A 12 12.34 -7.74 -0.86
N MET A 13 11.31 -7.77 -0.02
CA MET A 13 9.91 -7.71 -0.44
C MET A 13 9.32 -6.31 -0.18
N PRO A 14 8.51 -5.76 -1.10
CA PRO A 14 7.79 -4.52 -0.88
C PRO A 14 6.77 -4.71 0.25
N ALA A 15 6.67 -3.72 1.13
CA ALA A 15 5.76 -3.77 2.27
C ALA A 15 5.14 -2.41 2.57
N ILE A 16 3.97 -2.42 3.21
CA ILE A 16 3.34 -1.24 3.80
C ILE A 16 3.21 -1.47 5.30
N ALA A 17 3.66 -0.50 6.09
CA ALA A 17 3.38 -0.42 7.52
C ALA A 17 2.39 0.73 7.76
N LEU A 18 1.24 0.41 8.35
CA LEU A 18 0.20 1.36 8.70
C LEU A 18 0.18 1.58 10.21
N PHE A 19 0.30 2.84 10.61
CA PHE A 19 0.22 3.27 11.99
C PHE A 19 -1.00 4.15 12.20
N ASN A 20 -1.65 4.02 13.36
CA ASN A 20 -2.53 5.07 13.86
C ASN A 20 -1.74 6.06 14.71
N TYR A 21 -2.14 7.32 14.60
CA TYR A 21 -1.70 8.37 15.51
C TYR A 21 -2.90 8.91 16.28
N SER A 22 -2.77 8.94 17.61
CA SER A 22 -3.72 9.56 18.52
C SER A 22 -2.97 10.34 19.62
N SER A 23 -3.71 11.09 20.44
CA SER A 23 -3.17 11.73 21.64
C SER A 23 -2.61 10.73 22.66
N GLU A 24 -2.98 9.45 22.57
CA GLU A 24 -2.52 8.38 23.44
C GLU A 24 -1.23 7.70 22.93
N GLY A 25 -0.79 8.01 21.70
CA GLY A 25 0.48 7.55 21.14
C GLY A 25 0.41 7.09 19.68
N TYR A 26 1.43 6.32 19.29
CA TYR A 26 1.53 5.66 17.98
C TYR A 26 1.42 4.15 18.18
N ALA A 27 0.54 3.49 17.44
CA ALA A 27 0.50 2.02 17.39
C ALA A 27 0.57 1.53 15.94
N LEU A 28 1.29 0.42 15.75
CA LEU A 28 1.27 -0.32 14.49
C LEU A 28 -0.09 -1.00 14.38
N LEU A 29 -0.83 -0.67 13.33
CA LEU A 29 -2.10 -1.32 13.02
C LEU A 29 -1.89 -2.56 12.15
N GLU A 30 -1.15 -2.39 11.06
CA GLU A 30 -0.93 -3.46 10.10
C GLU A 30 0.45 -3.35 9.46
N LEU A 31 1.08 -4.51 9.25
CA LEU A 31 2.23 -4.66 8.38
C LEU A 31 1.88 -5.70 7.33
N ARG A 32 1.83 -5.29 6.06
CA ARG A 32 1.58 -6.20 4.95
C ARG A 32 2.79 -6.25 4.04
N GLN A 33 3.29 -7.46 3.81
CA GLN A 33 4.34 -7.73 2.84
C GLN A 33 3.72 -8.28 1.56
N GLY A 34 4.21 -7.82 0.42
CA GLY A 34 3.88 -8.35 -0.90
C GLY A 34 4.93 -9.33 -1.41
N GLU A 35 4.87 -9.62 -2.70
CA GLU A 35 5.87 -10.44 -3.39
C GLU A 35 7.07 -9.60 -3.84
N ARG A 36 8.25 -10.20 -4.01
CA ARG A 36 9.55 -9.55 -4.23
C ARG A 36 9.56 -8.43 -5.31
N GLU A 37 8.78 -8.59 -6.36
CA GLU A 37 8.67 -7.60 -7.45
C GLU A 37 7.28 -7.00 -7.56
N GLY A 38 6.38 -7.32 -6.63
CA GLY A 38 4.96 -7.11 -6.76
C GLY A 38 4.44 -5.77 -6.26
N VAL A 39 3.11 -5.73 -6.19
CA VAL A 39 2.33 -4.63 -5.62
C VAL A 39 1.75 -5.10 -4.29
N VAL A 40 1.77 -4.23 -3.30
CA VAL A 40 1.16 -4.46 -2.00
C VAL A 40 0.12 -3.38 -1.74
N SER A 41 -1.01 -3.76 -1.14
CA SER A 41 -2.07 -2.82 -0.78
C SER A 41 -2.72 -3.14 0.55
N ILE A 42 -3.18 -2.11 1.25
CA ILE A 42 -3.96 -2.19 2.49
C ILE A 42 -5.22 -1.34 2.30
N GLU A 43 -6.37 -1.88 2.70
CA GLU A 43 -7.64 -1.16 2.73
C GLU A 43 -8.10 -1.02 4.18
N GLU A 44 -8.15 0.22 4.69
CA GLU A 44 -8.47 0.52 6.08
C GLU A 44 -9.30 1.81 6.20
N ASP A 45 -10.43 1.76 6.91
CA ASP A 45 -11.33 2.90 7.14
C ASP A 45 -11.70 3.70 5.88
N GLY A 46 -11.90 3.01 4.76
CA GLY A 46 -12.23 3.64 3.48
C GLY A 46 -11.05 4.30 2.78
N TYR A 47 -9.82 4.09 3.24
CA TYR A 47 -8.61 4.44 2.51
C TYR A 47 -7.99 3.21 1.88
N LEU A 48 -7.44 3.39 0.68
CA LEU A 48 -6.64 2.40 -0.02
C LEU A 48 -5.20 2.89 -0.10
N PHE A 49 -4.30 2.18 0.56
CA PHE A 49 -2.86 2.39 0.51
C PHE A 49 -2.26 1.42 -0.49
N ILE A 50 -1.44 1.89 -1.44
CA ILE A 50 -0.82 1.05 -2.46
C ILE A 50 0.64 1.40 -2.58
N TYR A 51 1.50 0.38 -2.63
CA TYR A 51 2.91 0.54 -2.94
C TYR A 51 3.33 -0.42 -4.05
N ILE A 52 4.04 0.12 -5.03
CA ILE A 52 4.55 -0.62 -6.17
C ILE A 52 6.06 -0.61 -6.13
N ASN A 53 6.64 -1.81 -6.14
CA ASN A 53 8.08 -1.95 -6.25
C ASN A 53 8.59 -1.33 -7.55
N GLU A 54 9.70 -0.59 -7.49
CA GLU A 54 10.35 -0.01 -8.67
C GLU A 54 10.71 -1.05 -9.75
N ARG A 55 10.92 -2.31 -9.33
CA ARG A 55 11.26 -3.42 -10.21
C ARG A 55 10.04 -4.03 -10.92
N TYR A 56 8.81 -3.65 -10.57
CA TYR A 56 7.61 -4.19 -11.20
C TYR A 56 7.61 -3.89 -12.70
N GLN A 57 7.38 -4.91 -13.53
CA GLN A 57 7.44 -4.82 -15.00
C GLN A 57 6.08 -4.63 -15.67
N GLY A 58 4.96 -4.77 -14.94
CA GLY A 58 3.63 -4.59 -15.52
C GLY A 58 3.27 -3.13 -15.77
N GLU A 59 2.46 -2.89 -16.80
CA GLU A 59 2.01 -1.55 -17.20
C GLU A 59 0.76 -1.10 -16.43
N MET A 60 -0.11 -2.04 -16.07
CA MET A 60 -1.33 -1.81 -15.30
C MET A 60 -1.47 -2.81 -14.17
N VAL A 61 -2.06 -2.36 -13.07
CA VAL A 61 -2.44 -3.22 -11.95
C VAL A 61 -3.92 -3.03 -11.66
N THR A 62 -4.58 -4.13 -11.31
CA THR A 62 -5.93 -4.13 -10.75
C THR A 62 -5.82 -4.56 -9.30
N ILE A 63 -6.22 -3.69 -8.37
CA ILE A 63 -6.38 -4.02 -6.96
C ILE A 63 -7.83 -4.38 -6.72
N HIS A 64 -8.06 -5.56 -6.15
CA HIS A 64 -9.39 -6.01 -5.76
C HIS A 64 -9.68 -5.53 -4.34
N LEU A 65 -10.70 -4.70 -4.20
CA LEU A 65 -11.15 -4.13 -2.94
C LEU A 65 -12.05 -5.12 -2.18
N LYS A 66 -12.17 -4.92 -0.86
CA LYS A 66 -13.03 -5.74 0.01
C LYS A 66 -14.50 -5.69 -0.40
N ASN A 67 -14.94 -4.58 -1.00
CA ASN A 67 -16.30 -4.41 -1.52
C ASN A 67 -16.54 -5.15 -2.87
N GLY A 68 -15.52 -5.80 -3.44
CA GLY A 68 -15.59 -6.51 -4.72
C GLY A 68 -15.32 -5.64 -5.95
N GLU A 69 -15.15 -4.33 -5.79
CA GLU A 69 -14.76 -3.43 -6.88
C GLU A 69 -13.26 -3.58 -7.21
N GLY A 70 -12.89 -3.18 -8.42
CA GLY A 70 -11.51 -3.20 -8.89
C GLY A 70 -10.99 -1.79 -9.09
N TYR A 71 -9.93 -1.41 -8.37
CA TYR A 71 -9.21 -0.17 -8.61
C TYR A 71 -8.09 -0.42 -9.63
N LYS A 72 -8.14 0.26 -10.78
CA LYS A 72 -7.18 0.10 -11.88
C LYS A 72 -6.39 1.36 -12.09
N PHE A 73 -5.08 1.23 -12.27
CA PHE A 73 -4.24 2.38 -12.54
C PHE A 73 -2.96 2.00 -13.30
N ASN A 74 -2.41 2.99 -13.99
CA ASN A 74 -1.18 2.87 -14.76
C ASN A 74 0.03 2.99 -13.83
N ILE A 75 1.02 2.12 -14.05
CA ILE A 75 2.16 1.95 -13.16
C ILE A 75 3.30 2.92 -13.44
N GLU A 76 3.48 3.37 -14.69
CA GLU A 76 4.62 4.19 -15.11
C GLU A 76 4.82 5.44 -14.22
N GLN A 77 3.73 6.03 -13.75
CA GLN A 77 3.76 7.26 -12.95
C GLN A 77 3.87 7.02 -11.43
N ASN A 78 3.78 5.76 -11.00
CA ASN A 78 3.53 5.39 -9.61
C ASN A 78 4.54 4.40 -9.00
N LYS A 79 5.51 3.92 -9.80
CA LYS A 79 6.60 3.05 -9.29
C LYS A 79 7.39 3.74 -8.17
N GLY A 80 7.72 2.99 -7.12
CA GLY A 80 8.53 3.50 -6.00
C GLY A 80 7.80 4.49 -5.10
N ARG A 81 6.48 4.69 -5.28
CA ARG A 81 5.71 5.67 -4.52
C ARG A 81 4.60 4.97 -3.75
N LEU A 82 4.34 5.49 -2.55
CA LEU A 82 3.14 5.17 -1.79
C LEU A 82 2.00 6.03 -2.32
N ILE A 83 0.92 5.37 -2.74
CA ILE A 83 -0.32 5.99 -3.23
C ILE A 83 -1.36 5.85 -2.13
N VAL A 84 -2.16 6.89 -1.94
CA VAL A 84 -3.26 6.89 -0.97
C VAL A 84 -4.51 7.41 -1.66
N GLU A 85 -5.52 6.55 -1.75
CA GLU A 85 -6.83 6.84 -2.32
C GLU A 85 -7.91 6.73 -1.22
N LYS A 86 -9.05 7.39 -1.44
CA LYS A 86 -10.21 7.41 -0.52
C LYS A 86 -11.48 7.04 -1.25
#